data_AF-A0A4U5VML9-F1
#
_entry.id   AF-A0A4U5VML9-F1
#
_cell.length_a   1.000
_cell.length_b   1.000
_cell.length_c   1.000
_cell.angle_alpha   90.00
_cell.angle_beta   90.00
_cell.angle_gamma   90.00
#
_symmetry.space_group_name_H-M   'P 1'
#
loop_
_entity.id
_entity.type
_entity.pdbx_description
1 polymer ?
#
loop_
_entity_poly.entity_id
_entity_poly.type
_entity_poly.pdbx_seq_one_letter_code
_entity_poly.pdbx_strand_id
1 'polypeptide(L)'
;MSRHLRFIARTVMVQDGNVDAAYKNLNRILTQEGIVDTVKRKRYYEKPCRERVRKNFEDCRRIYHTEMARKIAFVSRTNREDPWLGR
;
A
#
# COMPACT_ATOMS: atom_id res chain seq x y z
N MET A 1 15.50 -29.40 6.34
CA MET A 1 14.11 -29.11 6.74
C MET A 1 14.00 -27.68 7.24
N SER A 2 12.86 -27.01 7.03
CA SER A 2 12.59 -25.67 7.59
C SER A 2 12.68 -25.69 9.11
N ARG A 3 13.35 -24.71 9.72
CA ARG A 3 13.41 -24.55 11.19
C ARG A 3 12.12 -23.96 11.78
N HIS A 4 11.19 -23.52 10.94
CA HIS A 4 9.93 -22.89 11.34
C HIS A 4 8.72 -23.81 11.13
N LEU A 5 7.72 -23.63 11.99
CA LEU A 5 6.42 -24.32 11.90
C LEU A 5 5.72 -24.03 10.57
N ARG A 6 5.14 -25.07 9.96
CA ARG A 6 4.43 -24.99 8.69
C ARG A 6 3.01 -24.46 8.91
N PHE A 7 2.42 -23.84 7.87
CA PHE A 7 1.04 -23.37 7.85
C PHE A 7 0.65 -22.31 8.90
N ILE A 8 1.65 -21.65 9.51
CA ILE A 8 1.41 -20.50 10.41
C ILE A 8 1.55 -19.18 9.65
N ALA A 9 2.67 -18.98 8.94
CA ALA A 9 2.91 -17.73 8.26
C ALA A 9 2.13 -17.65 6.93
N ARG A 10 1.49 -16.50 6.67
CA ARG A 10 0.84 -16.15 5.39
C ARG A 10 -0.16 -17.21 4.90
N THR A 11 -0.86 -17.85 5.84
CA THR A 11 -1.90 -18.85 5.57
C THR A 11 -3.27 -18.20 5.74
N VAL A 12 -4.20 -18.48 4.82
CA VAL A 12 -5.56 -17.93 4.83
C VAL A 12 -6.55 -19.09 4.73
N MET A 13 -7.56 -19.09 5.60
CA MET A 13 -8.63 -20.08 5.56
C MET A 13 -9.69 -19.65 4.54
N VAL A 14 -10.25 -20.63 3.83
CA VAL A 14 -11.34 -20.39 2.87
C VAL A 14 -12.67 -20.52 3.59
N GLN A 15 -13.49 -19.47 3.50
CA GLN A 15 -14.84 -19.46 4.03
C GLN A 15 -15.85 -19.83 2.94
N ASP A 16 -16.82 -20.70 3.25
CA ASP A 16 -17.94 -21.10 2.38
C ASP A 16 -17.51 -21.59 0.98
N GLY A 17 -16.31 -22.17 0.87
CA GLY A 17 -15.74 -22.61 -0.40
C GLY A 17 -15.36 -21.46 -1.37
N ASN A 18 -15.44 -20.20 -0.95
CA ASN A 18 -15.13 -19.05 -1.79
C ASN A 18 -13.61 -18.79 -1.86
N VAL A 19 -12.96 -19.52 -2.77
CA VAL A 19 -11.51 -19.45 -3.00
C VAL A 19 -11.07 -18.08 -3.53
N ASP A 20 -11.88 -17.44 -4.38
CA ASP A 20 -11.55 -16.15 -4.98
C ASP A 20 -11.44 -15.04 -3.94
N ALA A 21 -12.37 -15.01 -2.97
CA ALA A 21 -12.33 -14.07 -1.86
C ALA A 21 -11.10 -14.30 -0.99
N ALA A 22 -10.78 -15.57 -0.67
CA ALA A 22 -9.59 -15.92 0.10
C ALA A 22 -8.29 -15.51 -0.61
N TYR A 23 -8.21 -15.72 -1.92
CA TYR A 23 -7.04 -15.32 -2.72
C TYR A 23 -6.87 -13.80 -2.80
N LYS A 24 -7.97 -13.04 -2.99
CA LYS A 24 -7.94 -11.57 -2.94
C LYS A 24 -7.43 -11.07 -1.59
N ASN A 25 -7.89 -11.68 -0.50
CA ASN A 25 -7.44 -11.35 0.85
C ASN A 25 -5.96 -11.66 1.05
N LEU A 26 -5.50 -12.84 0.62
CA LEU A 26 -4.08 -13.20 0.68
C LEU A 26 -3.23 -12.19 -0.10
N ASN A 27 -3.62 -11.85 -1.33
CA ASN A 27 -2.89 -10.89 -2.14
C ASN A 27 -2.84 -9.49 -1.48
N ARG A 28 -3.96 -9.04 -0.90
CA ARG A 28 -4.01 -7.77 -0.15
C ARG A 28 -3.03 -7.75 1.02
N ILE A 29 -2.96 -8.84 1.80
CA ILE A 29 -2.01 -8.96 2.92
C ILE A 29 -0.57 -8.87 2.38
N LEU A 30 -0.23 -9.63 1.33
CA LEU A 30 1.11 -9.62 0.75
C LEU A 30 1.50 -8.27 0.13
N THR A 31 0.55 -7.53 -0.43
CA THR A 31 0.77 -6.17 -0.94
C THR A 31 0.98 -5.17 0.19
N GLN A 32 0.17 -5.25 1.25
CA GLN A 32 0.28 -4.35 2.40
C GLN A 32 1.60 -4.53 3.16
N GLU A 33 2.09 -5.77 3.27
CA GLU A 33 3.42 -6.10 3.82
C GLU A 33 4.57 -5.73 2.86
N GLY A 34 4.28 -5.32 1.63
CA GLY A 34 5.29 -4.97 0.62
C GLY A 34 6.08 -6.17 0.06
N ILE A 35 5.65 -7.40 0.31
CA ILE A 35 6.33 -8.61 -0.15
C ILE A 35 6.35 -8.69 -1.67
N VAL A 36 5.22 -8.38 -2.32
CA VAL A 36 5.10 -8.44 -3.79
C VAL A 36 6.12 -7.53 -4.46
N ASP A 37 6.27 -6.30 -3.98
CA ASP A 37 7.24 -5.33 -4.54
C ASP A 37 8.67 -5.74 -4.23
N THR A 38 8.92 -6.29 -3.04
CA THR A 38 10.23 -6.80 -2.66
C THR A 38 10.66 -7.96 -3.55
N VAL A 39 9.77 -8.90 -3.83
CA VAL A 39 10.04 -10.03 -4.74
C VAL A 39 10.33 -9.53 -6.15
N LYS A 40 9.53 -8.59 -6.67
CA LYS A 40 9.75 -7.98 -7.99
C LYS A 40 11.11 -7.29 -8.08
N ARG A 41 11.50 -6.53 -7.04
CA ARG A 41 12.80 -5.84 -6.98
C ARG A 41 13.97 -6.82 -6.90
N LYS A 42 13.83 -7.89 -6.11
CA LYS A 42 14.86 -8.92 -5.96
C LYS A 42 15.05 -9.81 -7.20
N ARG A 43 14.19 -9.69 -8.22
CA ARG A 43 14.35 -10.42 -9.49
C ARG A 43 15.69 -10.10 -10.17
N TYR A 44 16.17 -8.87 -10.03
CA TYR A 44 17.46 -8.42 -10.56
C TYR A 44 18.23 -7.64 -9.50
N TYR A 45 19.56 -7.64 -9.57
CA TYR A 45 20.37 -6.86 -8.64
C TYR A 45 20.16 -5.35 -8.84
N GLU A 46 19.68 -4.67 -7.80
CA GLU A 46 19.62 -3.21 -7.74
C GLU A 46 20.94 -2.68 -7.17
N LYS A 47 21.66 -1.85 -7.94
CA LYS A 47 22.90 -1.22 -7.46
C LYS A 47 22.61 -0.30 -6.26
N PRO A 48 23.51 -0.19 -5.26
CA PRO A 48 23.27 0.61 -4.05
C PRO A 48 23.01 2.11 -4.34
N CYS A 49 23.63 2.66 -5.38
CA CYS A 49 23.36 4.03 -5.81
C CYS A 49 21.92 4.21 -6.33
N ARG A 50 21.37 3.22 -7.06
CA ARG A 50 19.99 3.25 -7.57
C ARG A 50 18.99 3.06 -6.44
N GLU A 51 19.27 2.14 -5.52
CA GLU A 51 18.41 1.90 -4.36
C GLU A 51 18.28 3.17 -3.49
N ARG A 52 19.39 3.89 -3.25
CA ARG A 52 19.37 5.16 -2.49
C ARG A 52 18.50 6.22 -3.15
N VAL A 53 18.64 6.42 -4.46
CA VAL A 53 17.83 7.39 -5.22
C VAL A 53 16.34 7.01 -5.15
N ARG A 54 16.03 5.73 -5.32
CA ARG A 54 14.65 5.23 -5.26
C ARG A 54 14.02 5.45 -3.88
N LYS A 55 14.71 5.09 -2.79
CA LYS A 55 14.23 5.28 -1.42
C LYS A 55 13.92 6.75 -1.15
N ASN A 56 14.85 7.65 -1.50
CA ASN A 56 14.64 9.08 -1.34
C ASN A 56 13.42 9.60 -2.12
N PHE A 57 13.26 9.15 -3.37
CA PHE A 57 12.09 9.50 -4.18
C PHE A 57 10.78 9.00 -3.56
N GLU A 58 10.74 7.75 -3.10
CA GLU A 58 9.56 7.16 -2.44
C GLU A 58 9.19 7.91 -1.16
N ASP A 59 10.19 8.31 -0.36
CA ASP A 59 9.98 9.08 0.86
C ASP A 59 9.43 10.48 0.58
N CYS A 60 10.06 11.22 -0.34
CA CYS A 60 9.57 12.54 -0.75
C CYS A 60 8.14 12.45 -1.32
N ARG A 61 7.88 11.44 -2.16
CA ARG A 61 6.55 11.19 -2.73
C ARG A 61 5.52 10.88 -1.63
N ARG A 62 5.89 10.06 -0.64
CA ARG A 62 5.01 9.73 0.50
C ARG A 62 4.66 10.97 1.29
N ILE A 63 5.65 11.79 1.66
CA ILE A 63 5.45 13.04 2.40
C ILE A 63 4.49 13.95 1.63
N TYR A 64 4.76 14.20 0.35
CA TYR A 64 3.92 15.04 -0.50
C TYR A 64 2.46 14.56 -0.55
N HIS A 65 2.24 13.27 -0.84
CA HIS A 65 0.88 12.71 -0.91
C HIS A 65 0.16 12.79 0.43
N THR A 66 0.86 12.56 1.55
CA THR A 66 0.26 12.69 2.88
C THR A 66 -0.14 14.13 3.21
N GLU A 67 0.71 15.12 2.91
CA GLU A 67 0.35 16.53 3.15
C GLU A 67 -0.77 17.00 2.21
N MET A 68 -0.73 16.59 0.95
CA MET A 68 -1.78 16.92 -0.01
C MET A 68 -3.12 16.33 0.41
N ALA A 69 -3.16 15.07 0.84
CA ALA A 69 -4.38 14.43 1.34
C ALA A 69 -4.94 15.16 2.57
N ARG A 70 -4.06 15.62 3.49
CA ARG A 70 -4.48 16.44 4.65
C ARG A 70 -5.10 17.76 4.21
N LYS A 71 -4.48 18.46 3.26
CA LYS A 71 -5.00 19.73 2.74
C LYS A 71 -6.36 19.52 2.06
N ILE A 72 -6.49 18.48 1.23
CA ILE A 72 -7.75 18.14 0.57
C ILE A 72 -8.85 17.87 1.62
N ALA A 73 -8.57 17.06 2.64
CA ALA A 73 -9.52 16.77 3.70
C ALA A 73 -9.91 18.00 4.54
N PHE A 74 -9.01 18.99 4.64
CA PHE A 74 -9.30 20.26 5.29
C PHE A 74 -10.21 21.15 4.42
N VAL A 75 -9.84 21.36 3.16
CA VAL A 75 -10.58 22.23 2.22
C VAL A 75 -11.92 21.61 1.80
N SER A 76 -12.03 20.28 1.77
CA SER A 76 -13.30 19.62 1.41
C SER A 76 -14.44 19.97 2.36
N ARG A 77 -14.15 20.40 3.60
CA ARG A 77 -15.16 20.91 4.54
C ARG A 77 -15.85 22.19 4.07
N THR A 78 -15.17 22.98 3.25
CA THR A 78 -15.72 24.20 2.67
C THR A 78 -16.33 23.98 1.29
N ASN A 79 -16.35 22.74 0.78
CA ASN A 79 -17.01 22.38 -0.47
C ASN A 79 -18.54 22.27 -0.26
N ARG A 80 -19.16 23.40 0.03
CA ARG A 80 -20.61 23.58 0.21
C ARG A 80 -21.10 24.63 -0.79
N GLU A 81 -22.40 24.66 -1.05
CA GLU A 81 -23.00 25.73 -1.84
C GLU A 81 -22.70 27.11 -1.22
N ASP A 82 -22.57 28.13 -2.07
CA ASP A 82 -22.26 29.47 -1.62
C ASP A 82 -23.40 29.97 -0.72
N PRO A 83 -23.13 30.29 0.57
CA PRO A 83 -24.17 30.80 1.44
C PRO A 83 -24.70 32.19 1.04
N TRP A 84 -24.05 32.89 0.10
CA TRP A 84 -24.41 34.25 -0.29
C TRP A 84 -24.81 34.37 -1.77
N LEU A 85 -25.57 33.40 -2.30
CA LEU A 85 -26.13 33.49 -3.65
C LEU A 85 -26.95 34.78 -3.83
N GLY A 86 -26.55 35.59 -4.81
CA GLY A 86 -27.30 36.79 -5.23
C GLY A 86 -26.92 38.10 -4.52
N ARG A 87 -25.78 38.15 -3.83
CA ARG A 87 -25.08 39.42 -3.54
C ARG A 87 -23.95 39.67 -4.53
#